data_AF-A0A8R2JW73-F1
#
_entry.id   AF-A0A8R2JW73-F1
#
_cell.length_a   1.000
_cell.length_b   1.000
_cell.length_c   1.000
_cell.angle_alpha   90.00
_cell.angle_beta   90.00
_cell.angle_gamma   90.00
#
_symmetry.space_group_name_H-M   'P 1'
#
loop_
_entity.id
_entity.type
_entity.pdbx_description
1 polymer ?
#
loop_
_entity_poly.entity_id
_entity_poly.type
_entity_poly.pdbx_seq_one_letter_code
_entity_poly.pdbx_strand_id
1 'polypeptide(L)'
;MQVSSSMIKETKMTAFTGVILAGGQGSRMGGLDKGLLELQGKPLYQHVLQRLMPQVNIVLISANRNIDRYQASGCQVFTDSMPDYPGPLAGMLSGLQHSKTEWVAFCACDTPWLPEDFVARLWQQRGAAPAVWVRSTQRDHPALALVNRSLADDLEAWLLR
;
A
#
# COMPACT_ATOMS: atom_id res chain seq x y z
N MET A 1 40.48 29.52 -20.55
CA MET A 1 40.14 28.09 -20.53
C MET A 1 38.95 27.93 -19.61
N GLN A 2 37.72 27.90 -20.16
CA GLN A 2 36.49 27.79 -19.38
C GLN A 2 36.34 26.35 -18.89
N VAL A 3 36.21 26.17 -17.58
CA VAL A 3 35.79 24.90 -16.99
C VAL A 3 34.27 24.93 -16.96
N SER A 4 33.64 24.22 -17.90
CA SER A 4 32.18 24.08 -17.97
C SER A 4 31.67 23.34 -16.73
N SER A 5 30.85 24.04 -15.92
CA SER A 5 30.04 23.43 -14.87
C SER A 5 28.94 22.57 -15.51
N SER A 6 29.20 21.28 -15.66
CA SER A 6 28.15 20.31 -15.98
C SER A 6 27.27 20.10 -14.75
N MET A 7 25.99 20.43 -14.90
CA MET A 7 24.92 20.28 -13.90
C MET A 7 24.95 18.89 -13.25
N ILE A 8 25.21 18.83 -11.95
CA ILE A 8 24.81 17.70 -11.12
C ILE A 8 23.28 17.80 -11.05
N LYS A 9 22.57 17.01 -11.87
CA LYS A 9 21.14 16.77 -11.64
C LYS A 9 21.04 16.04 -10.29
N GLU A 10 20.48 16.72 -9.31
CA GLU A 10 20.15 16.15 -8.01
C GLU A 10 19.21 14.95 -8.26
N THR A 11 19.73 13.73 -8.17
CA THR A 11 18.91 12.52 -8.29
C THR A 11 18.02 12.49 -7.06
N LYS A 12 16.79 12.99 -7.19
CA LYS A 12 15.79 12.92 -6.13
C LYS A 12 15.60 11.43 -5.79
N MET A 13 16.03 11.03 -4.59
CA MET A 13 15.77 9.68 -4.08
C MET A 13 14.24 9.48 -4.08
N THR A 14 13.76 8.49 -4.83
CA THR A 14 12.33 8.18 -4.88
C THR A 14 11.87 7.77 -3.48
N ALA A 15 10.90 8.51 -2.94
CA ALA A 15 10.26 8.17 -1.67
C ALA A 15 8.97 7.39 -1.92
N PHE A 16 8.69 6.43 -1.04
CA PHE A 16 7.53 5.55 -1.11
C PHE A 16 6.72 5.64 0.18
N THR A 17 5.39 5.62 0.03
CA THR A 17 4.45 5.36 1.12
C THR A 17 4.02 3.90 1.01
N GLY A 18 4.08 3.14 2.10
CA GLY A 18 3.46 1.84 2.21
C GLY A 18 2.05 1.95 2.76
N VAL A 19 1.09 1.21 2.21
CA VAL A 19 -0.28 1.12 2.73
C VAL A 19 -0.64 -0.34 2.95
N ILE A 20 -0.95 -0.67 4.21
CA ILE A 20 -1.51 -1.97 4.58
C ILE A 20 -3.03 -1.88 4.47
N LEU A 21 -3.61 -2.68 3.58
CA LEU A 21 -5.06 -2.80 3.41
C LEU A 21 -5.59 -3.81 4.45
N ALA A 22 -6.02 -3.28 5.59
CA ALA A 22 -6.71 -4.01 6.65
C ALA A 22 -8.24 -3.80 6.63
N GLY A 23 -8.74 -2.99 5.70
CA GLY A 23 -10.15 -2.71 5.48
C GLY A 23 -10.89 -3.78 4.65
N GLY A 24 -12.17 -3.96 4.97
CA GLY A 24 -13.11 -4.81 4.24
C GLY A 24 -14.27 -5.28 5.12
N GLN A 25 -15.42 -5.58 4.52
CA GLN A 25 -16.63 -5.95 5.26
C GLN A 25 -16.48 -7.23 6.10
N GLY A 26 -15.49 -8.09 5.81
CA GLY A 26 -15.34 -9.38 6.52
C GLY A 26 -16.53 -10.34 6.33
N SER A 27 -17.40 -10.04 5.35
CA SER A 27 -18.66 -10.76 5.09
C SER A 27 -18.45 -12.23 4.73
N ARG A 28 -17.27 -12.60 4.24
CA ARG A 28 -16.89 -13.99 3.91
C ARG A 28 -16.21 -14.75 5.04
N MET A 29 -15.89 -14.12 6.18
CA MET A 29 -15.24 -14.76 7.33
C MET A 29 -15.99 -14.52 8.65
N GLY A 30 -17.32 -14.55 8.60
CA GLY A 30 -18.16 -14.43 9.80
C GLY A 30 -17.97 -13.12 10.57
N GLY A 31 -17.55 -12.04 9.90
CA GLY A 31 -17.32 -10.73 10.52
C GLY A 31 -15.95 -10.57 11.18
N LEU A 32 -15.08 -11.60 11.18
CA LEU A 32 -13.76 -11.51 11.76
C LEU A 32 -12.86 -10.52 11.00
N ASP A 33 -12.04 -9.82 11.78
CA ASP A 33 -11.02 -8.93 11.25
C ASP A 33 -9.74 -9.70 10.93
N LYS A 34 -9.53 -9.98 9.64
CA LYS A 34 -8.38 -10.72 9.12
C LYS A 34 -7.06 -10.17 9.60
N GLY A 35 -6.88 -8.85 9.58
CA GLY A 35 -5.61 -8.23 9.97
C GLY A 35 -5.23 -8.55 11.42
N LEU A 36 -6.23 -8.79 12.27
CA LEU A 36 -6.07 -9.06 13.70
C LEU A 36 -6.07 -10.55 14.05
N LEU A 37 -6.22 -11.44 13.07
CA LEU A 37 -5.96 -12.86 13.30
C LEU A 37 -4.48 -13.07 13.61
N GLU A 38 -4.21 -13.97 14.54
CA GLU A 38 -2.85 -14.21 14.99
C GLU A 38 -2.19 -15.34 14.20
N LEU A 39 -0.96 -15.09 13.77
CA LEU A 39 -0.03 -16.10 13.31
C LEU A 39 1.14 -16.10 14.28
N GLN A 40 1.38 -17.22 14.95
CA GLN A 40 2.45 -17.35 15.95
C GLN A 40 2.37 -16.28 17.06
N GLY A 41 1.17 -16.01 17.57
CA GLY A 41 0.93 -15.03 18.66
C GLY A 41 1.06 -13.56 18.25
N LYS A 42 1.18 -13.27 16.95
CA LYS A 42 1.30 -11.92 16.41
C LYS A 42 0.24 -11.67 15.32
N PRO A 43 -0.52 -10.56 15.37
CA PRO A 43 -1.49 -10.21 14.34
C PRO A 43 -0.90 -10.20 12.92
N LEU A 44 -1.65 -10.71 11.94
CA LEU A 44 -1.22 -10.79 10.54
C LEU A 44 -0.73 -9.43 10.00
N TYR A 45 -1.43 -8.34 10.30
CA TYR A 45 -1.02 -7.01 9.85
C TYR A 45 0.37 -6.60 10.35
N GLN A 46 0.77 -7.06 11.55
CA GLN A 46 2.07 -6.72 12.12
C GLN A 46 3.22 -7.51 11.48
N HIS A 47 2.95 -8.71 10.96
CA HIS A 47 3.92 -9.45 10.13
C HIS A 47 4.17 -8.70 8.83
N VAL A 48 3.10 -8.24 8.17
CA VAL A 48 3.18 -7.41 6.96
C VAL A 48 3.92 -6.10 7.24
N LEU A 49 3.57 -5.40 8.32
CA LEU A 49 4.23 -4.16 8.74
C LEU A 49 5.74 -4.35 8.91
N GLN A 50 6.17 -5.41 9.59
CA GLN A 50 7.59 -5.69 9.81
C GLN A 50 8.36 -5.92 8.50
N ARG A 51 7.71 -6.50 7.49
CA ARG A 51 8.30 -6.73 6.17
C ARG A 51 8.29 -5.48 5.29
N LEU A 52 7.24 -4.67 5.37
CA LEU A 52 7.05 -3.50 4.53
C LEU A 52 7.84 -2.28 5.01
N MET A 53 7.89 -2.05 6.32
CA MET A 53 8.48 -0.84 6.91
C MET A 53 9.93 -0.56 6.46
N PRO A 54 10.83 -1.56 6.32
CA PRO A 54 12.19 -1.31 5.81
C PRO A 54 12.25 -0.92 4.32
N GLN A 55 11.17 -1.12 3.56
CA GLN A 55 11.12 -0.92 2.11
C GLN A 55 10.52 0.44 1.69
N VAL A 56 9.99 1.21 2.64
CA VAL A 56 9.26 2.47 2.38
C VAL A 56 9.63 3.54 3.41
N ASN A 57 9.33 4.80 3.13
CA ASN A 57 9.64 5.92 4.02
C ASN A 57 8.64 6.06 5.18
N ILE A 58 7.38 5.70 4.94
CA ILE A 58 6.30 5.73 5.93
C ILE A 58 5.30 4.62 5.63
N VAL A 59 4.68 4.07 6.66
CA VAL A 59 3.58 3.10 6.53
C VAL A 59 2.29 3.70 7.08
N LEU A 60 1.21 3.56 6.31
CA LEU A 60 -0.15 3.86 6.70
C LEU A 60 -0.97 2.57 6.74
N ILE A 61 -2.07 2.56 7.48
CA ILE A 61 -2.99 1.43 7.57
C ILE A 61 -4.40 1.90 7.18
N SER A 62 -4.98 1.29 6.15
CA SER A 62 -6.41 1.44 5.83
C SER A 62 -7.18 0.42 6.67
N ALA A 63 -8.06 0.88 7.56
CA ALA A 63 -8.93 0.03 8.37
C ALA A 63 -10.27 0.74 8.63
N ASN A 64 -11.37 -0.01 8.60
CA ASN A 64 -12.73 0.51 8.80
C ASN A 64 -13.36 0.06 10.14
N ARG A 65 -12.61 -0.66 10.97
CA ARG A 65 -13.01 -1.18 12.28
C ARG A 65 -11.77 -1.47 13.12
N ASN A 66 -11.93 -1.64 14.44
CA ASN A 66 -10.84 -1.93 15.38
C ASN A 66 -9.67 -0.93 15.27
N ILE A 67 -9.97 0.34 15.03
CA ILE A 67 -9.01 1.39 14.68
C ILE A 67 -7.95 1.54 15.77
N ASP A 68 -8.36 1.50 17.02
CA ASP A 68 -7.52 1.51 18.22
C ASP A 68 -6.47 0.40 18.22
N ARG A 69 -6.86 -0.82 17.82
CA ARG A 69 -5.94 -1.98 17.74
C ARG A 69 -4.88 -1.82 16.65
N TYR A 70 -5.21 -1.15 15.56
CA TYR A 70 -4.25 -0.83 14.50
C TYR A 70 -3.35 0.35 14.88
N GLN A 71 -3.90 1.36 15.55
CA GLN A 71 -3.15 2.54 16.03
C GLN A 71 -2.10 2.17 17.08
N ALA A 72 -2.29 1.09 17.83
CA ALA A 72 -1.29 0.56 18.76
C ALA A 72 0.06 0.21 18.09
N SER A 73 0.11 0.08 16.75
CA SER A 73 1.36 -0.07 16.00
C SER A 73 2.19 1.22 15.87
N GLY A 74 1.64 2.38 16.22
CA GLY A 74 2.25 3.69 16.00
C GLY A 74 2.11 4.22 14.56
N CYS A 75 1.54 3.44 13.64
CA CYS A 75 1.24 3.89 12.29
C CYS A 75 0.00 4.78 12.26
N GLN A 76 -0.04 5.72 11.32
CA GLN A 76 -1.28 6.44 11.02
C GLN A 76 -2.30 5.47 10.42
N VAL A 77 -3.50 5.46 11.00
CA VAL A 77 -4.64 4.67 10.53
C VAL A 77 -5.68 5.60 9.92
N PHE A 78 -6.21 5.27 8.75
CA PHE A 78 -7.30 5.99 8.11
C PHE A 78 -8.41 5.03 7.70
N THR A 79 -9.63 5.56 7.61
CA THR A 79 -10.80 4.87 7.08
C THR A 79 -10.98 5.19 5.60
N ASP A 80 -11.66 4.32 4.87
CA ASP A 80 -11.92 4.56 3.45
C ASP A 80 -12.78 5.83 3.25
N SER A 81 -12.43 6.67 2.28
CA SER A 81 -13.14 7.92 1.95
C SER A 81 -14.49 7.66 1.28
N MET A 82 -14.70 6.47 0.73
CA MET A 82 -15.94 6.05 0.05
C MET A 82 -16.50 4.76 0.69
N PRO A 83 -17.17 4.87 1.86
CA PRO A 83 -17.63 3.72 2.63
C PRO A 83 -18.70 2.88 1.92
N ASP A 84 -19.46 3.49 0.99
CA ASP A 84 -20.50 2.83 0.21
C ASP A 84 -19.96 1.98 -0.95
N TYR A 85 -18.65 2.07 -1.23
CA TYR A 85 -17.97 1.32 -2.31
C TYR A 85 -17.01 0.29 -1.71
N PRO A 86 -17.52 -0.83 -1.18
CA PRO A 86 -16.69 -1.79 -0.46
C PRO A 86 -15.72 -2.50 -1.41
N GLY A 87 -14.42 -2.41 -1.14
CA GLY A 87 -13.42 -3.23 -1.82
C GLY A 87 -12.00 -2.68 -1.70
N PRO A 88 -11.00 -3.46 -2.13
CA PRO A 88 -9.60 -3.04 -2.07
C PRO A 88 -9.32 -1.71 -2.79
N LEU A 89 -10.09 -1.39 -3.84
CA LEU A 89 -9.92 -0.15 -4.61
C LEU A 89 -10.31 1.11 -3.83
N ALA A 90 -11.32 1.07 -2.95
CA ALA A 90 -11.67 2.20 -2.10
C ALA A 90 -10.56 2.49 -1.07
N GLY A 91 -9.98 1.43 -0.49
CA GLY A 91 -8.80 1.55 0.37
C GLY A 91 -7.57 2.04 -0.38
N MET A 92 -7.38 1.63 -1.64
CA MET A 92 -6.32 2.16 -2.50
C MET A 92 -6.50 3.64 -2.80
N LEU A 93 -7.69 4.07 -3.21
CA LEU A 93 -7.99 5.49 -3.44
C LEU A 93 -7.68 6.32 -2.19
N SER A 94 -8.19 5.89 -1.05
CA SER A 94 -7.97 6.54 0.24
C SER A 94 -6.47 6.62 0.57
N GLY A 95 -5.71 5.55 0.31
CA GLY A 95 -4.26 5.55 0.46
C GLY A 95 -3.53 6.52 -0.48
N LEU A 96 -3.97 6.63 -1.75
CA LEU A 96 -3.42 7.60 -2.70
C LEU A 96 -3.71 9.04 -2.25
N GLN A 97 -4.91 9.31 -1.72
CA GLN A 97 -5.34 10.62 -1.20
C GLN A 97 -4.56 11.03 0.06
N HIS A 98 -4.26 10.07 0.96
CA HIS A 98 -3.50 10.35 2.19
C HIS A 98 -1.96 10.38 1.99
N SER A 99 -1.47 9.75 0.92
CA SER A 99 -0.04 9.71 0.62
C SER A 99 0.50 11.11 0.26
N LYS A 100 1.66 11.44 0.84
CA LYS A 100 2.47 12.62 0.47
C LYS A 100 3.56 12.29 -0.55
N THR A 101 3.79 11.01 -0.84
CA THR A 101 4.78 10.56 -1.82
C THR A 101 4.12 10.29 -3.18
N GLU A 102 4.91 10.41 -4.24
CA GLU A 102 4.45 10.17 -5.61
C GLU A 102 4.07 8.70 -5.85
N TRP A 103 4.74 7.76 -5.17
CA TRP A 103 4.50 6.34 -5.33
C TRP A 103 4.02 5.72 -4.02
N VAL A 104 3.03 4.83 -4.14
CA VAL A 104 2.40 4.14 -3.03
C VAL A 104 2.45 2.63 -3.26
N ALA A 105 3.03 1.91 -2.31
CA ALA A 105 3.07 0.45 -2.29
C ALA A 105 1.91 -0.08 -1.43
N PHE A 106 0.98 -0.79 -2.04
CA PHE A 106 -0.14 -1.43 -1.37
C PHE A 106 0.15 -2.90 -1.10
N CYS A 107 -0.25 -3.39 0.07
CA CYS A 107 -0.26 -4.81 0.38
C CYS A 107 -1.46 -5.18 1.26
N ALA A 108 -2.02 -6.37 1.05
CA ALA A 108 -3.06 -6.91 1.92
C ALA A 108 -2.52 -7.26 3.31
N CYS A 109 -3.32 -7.09 4.36
CA CYS A 109 -2.94 -7.44 5.73
C CYS A 109 -2.73 -8.96 5.95
N ASP A 110 -3.24 -9.81 5.05
CA ASP A 110 -3.18 -11.29 5.14
C ASP A 110 -2.05 -11.92 4.31
N THR A 111 -1.01 -11.17 3.95
CA THR A 111 0.21 -11.68 3.29
C THR A 111 1.45 -11.62 4.19
N PRO A 112 1.52 -12.41 5.27
CA PRO A 112 2.57 -12.31 6.30
C PRO A 112 3.98 -12.62 5.78
N TRP A 113 4.10 -13.31 4.65
CA TRP A 113 5.37 -13.61 3.98
C TRP A 113 5.66 -12.67 2.80
N LEU A 114 5.30 -11.38 2.93
CA LEU A 114 5.64 -10.36 1.94
C LEU A 114 7.16 -10.37 1.68
N PRO A 115 7.62 -10.44 0.42
CA PRO A 115 9.05 -10.43 0.11
C PRO A 115 9.76 -9.17 0.62
N GLU A 116 11.00 -9.30 1.05
CA GLU A 116 11.83 -8.18 1.55
C GLU A 116 12.26 -7.22 0.44
N ASP A 117 12.14 -7.63 -0.81
CA ASP A 117 12.43 -6.85 -2.00
C ASP A 117 11.18 -6.52 -2.83
N PHE A 118 9.99 -6.63 -2.23
CA PHE A 118 8.69 -6.37 -2.85
C PHE A 118 8.63 -5.02 -3.58
N VAL A 119 8.95 -3.93 -2.89
CA VAL A 119 8.89 -2.57 -3.48
C VAL A 119 9.97 -2.39 -4.54
N ALA A 120 11.18 -2.86 -4.26
CA ALA A 120 12.32 -2.74 -5.18
C ALA A 120 12.07 -3.48 -6.50
N ARG A 121 11.53 -4.71 -6.45
CA ARG A 121 11.18 -5.48 -7.65
C ARG A 121 10.11 -4.81 -8.47
N LEU A 122 9.02 -4.35 -7.85
CA LEU A 122 7.97 -3.64 -8.57
C LEU A 122 8.51 -2.35 -9.22
N TRP A 123 9.33 -1.59 -8.50
CA TRP A 123 9.95 -0.38 -9.02
C TRP A 123 10.85 -0.65 -10.23
N GLN A 124 11.67 -1.71 -10.19
CA GLN A 124 12.54 -2.08 -11.30
C GLN A 124 11.76 -2.56 -12.53
N GLN A 125 10.64 -3.27 -12.33
CA GLN A 125 9.87 -3.88 -13.41
C GLN A 125 8.78 -2.94 -13.99
N ARG A 126 8.51 -1.79 -13.38
CA ARG A 126 7.38 -0.93 -13.80
C ARG A 126 7.51 -0.33 -15.20
N GLY A 127 8.75 -0.19 -15.71
CA GLY A 127 9.00 0.57 -16.93
C GLY A 127 8.41 1.98 -16.85
N ALA A 128 7.51 2.32 -17.79
CA ALA A 128 6.78 3.58 -17.80
C ALA A 128 5.35 3.49 -17.23
N ALA A 129 4.92 2.31 -16.76
CA ALA A 129 3.56 2.12 -16.29
C ALA A 129 3.29 2.91 -14.98
N PRO A 130 2.11 3.54 -14.84
CA PRO A 130 1.72 4.25 -13.62
C PRO A 130 1.24 3.30 -12.51
N ALA A 131 1.02 2.02 -12.81
CA ALA A 131 0.71 0.99 -11.83
C ALA A 131 1.29 -0.37 -12.26
N VAL A 132 1.78 -1.13 -11.29
CA VAL A 132 2.16 -2.54 -11.46
C VAL A 132 1.75 -3.35 -10.24
N TRP A 133 1.49 -4.64 -10.41
CA TRP A 133 1.13 -5.54 -9.33
C TRP A 133 1.90 -6.85 -9.38
N VAL A 134 1.86 -7.59 -8.28
CA VAL A 134 2.50 -8.89 -8.15
C VAL A 134 1.68 -9.96 -8.85
N ARG A 135 2.34 -10.80 -9.64
CA ARG A 135 1.80 -12.06 -10.15
C ARG A 135 2.60 -13.23 -9.57
N SER A 136 1.92 -14.19 -8.96
CA SER A 136 2.52 -15.49 -8.64
C SER A 136 2.37 -16.45 -9.83
N THR A 137 2.96 -17.64 -9.74
CA THR A 137 2.88 -18.66 -10.80
C THR A 137 1.44 -18.98 -11.22
N GLN A 138 0.47 -18.85 -10.33
CA GLN A 138 -0.92 -19.27 -10.55
C GLN A 138 -1.91 -18.11 -10.74
N ARG A 139 -1.63 -16.92 -10.19
CA ARG A 139 -2.62 -15.83 -10.15
C ARG A 139 -2.02 -14.45 -9.97
N ASP A 140 -2.81 -13.46 -10.33
CA ASP A 140 -2.56 -12.05 -10.03
C ASP A 140 -2.94 -11.72 -8.57
N HIS A 141 -2.16 -10.82 -7.98
CA HIS A 141 -2.36 -10.26 -6.64
C HIS A 141 -2.47 -8.73 -6.75
N PRO A 142 -3.59 -8.19 -7.26
CA PRO A 142 -3.72 -6.75 -7.51
C PRO A 142 -3.66 -5.91 -6.23
N ALA A 143 -3.94 -6.50 -5.06
CA ALA A 143 -3.77 -5.83 -3.77
C ALA A 143 -2.30 -5.70 -3.33
N LEU A 144 -1.36 -6.30 -4.05
CA LEU A 144 0.08 -6.20 -3.86
C LEU A 144 0.64 -5.40 -5.04
N ALA A 145 0.58 -4.08 -4.95
CA ALA A 145 0.79 -3.18 -6.08
C ALA A 145 1.65 -1.97 -5.73
N LEU A 146 2.28 -1.41 -6.75
CA LEU A 146 2.97 -0.13 -6.70
C LEU A 146 2.25 0.80 -7.68
N VAL A 147 1.72 1.90 -7.16
CA VAL A 147 0.78 2.77 -7.88
C VAL A 147 1.25 4.22 -7.76
N ASN A 148 1.26 4.94 -8.87
CA ASN A 148 1.54 6.37 -8.90
C ASN A 148 0.31 7.13 -8.38
N ARG A 149 0.54 8.14 -7.55
CA ARG A 149 -0.48 9.02 -7.00
C ARG A 149 -1.31 9.74 -8.07
N SER A 150 -0.77 9.92 -9.28
CA SER A 150 -1.50 10.51 -10.40
C SER A 150 -2.76 9.74 -10.81
N LEU A 151 -2.89 8.46 -10.43
CA LEU A 151 -4.08 7.66 -10.72
C LEU A 151 -5.23 7.86 -9.73
N ALA A 152 -5.08 8.73 -8.72
CA ALA A 152 -6.13 8.97 -7.73
C ALA A 152 -7.43 9.46 -8.37
N ASP A 153 -7.36 10.49 -9.21
CA ASP A 153 -8.53 11.11 -9.85
C ASP A 153 -9.22 10.14 -10.82
N ASP A 154 -8.43 9.39 -11.61
CA ASP A 154 -8.96 8.36 -12.53
C ASP A 154 -9.66 7.23 -11.76
N LEU A 155 -9.08 6.79 -10.64
CA LEU A 155 -9.66 5.75 -9.79
C LEU A 155 -10.94 6.22 -9.09
N GLU A 156 -10.96 7.46 -8.60
CA GLU A 156 -12.15 8.08 -8.02
C GLU A 156 -13.27 8.16 -9.06
N ALA A 157 -12.97 8.69 -10.25
CA ALA A 157 -13.92 8.77 -11.34
C ALA A 157 -14.43 7.41 -11.81
N TRP A 158 -13.62 6.34 -11.72
CA TRP A 158 -14.06 4.98 -12.04
C TRP A 158 -15.00 4.40 -10.98
N LEU A 159 -14.71 4.63 -9.70
CA LEU A 159 -15.55 4.13 -8.59
C LEU A 159 -16.93 4.81 -8.55
N LEU A 160 -17.05 6.05 -9.03
CA LEU A 160 -18.32 6.79 -9.08
C LEU A 160 -19.22 6.43 -10.29
N ARG A 161 -18.79 5.55 -11.18
CA ARG A 161 -19.58 5.07 -12.33
C ARG A 161 -20.47 3.90 -11.96
#